data_AF-A0A7K1T0E3-F1
#
_entry.id   AF-A0A7K1T0E3-F1
#
_cell.length_a   1.000
_cell.length_b   1.000
_cell.length_c   1.000
_cell.angle_alpha   90.00
_cell.angle_beta   90.00
_cell.angle_gamma   90.00
#
_symmetry.space_group_name_H-M   'P 1'
#
loop_
_entity.id
_entity.type
_entity.pdbx_description
1 polymer ?
#
loop_
_entity_poly.entity_id
_entity_poly.type
_entity_poly.pdbx_seq_one_letter_code
_entity_poly.pdbx_strand_id
1 'polypeptide(L)'
;MHNRIKKLLVIAVLAAFTVNESMAQSGVTGINAANSTLRTYIDPVSDLTLAIGAVVGIIGGIIVFMKWNSGDKEISKDVMSWGGSCIFLLLVSVIIKSFFGV
;
A
#
# COMPACT_ATOMS: atom_id res chain seq x y z
N MET A 1 40.40 -26.75 -42.90
CA MET A 1 39.04 -26.77 -42.30
C MET A 1 39.02 -26.35 -40.83
N HIS A 2 39.98 -26.76 -40.00
CA HIS A 2 40.05 -26.45 -38.56
C HIS A 2 40.01 -24.94 -38.19
N ASN A 3 40.67 -24.06 -38.96
CA ASN A 3 40.66 -22.61 -38.68
C ASN A 3 39.33 -21.90 -38.98
N ARG A 4 38.49 -22.43 -39.88
CA ARG A 4 37.15 -21.84 -40.13
C ARG A 4 36.17 -22.19 -39.03
N ILE A 5 36.26 -23.41 -38.49
CA ILE A 5 35.47 -23.87 -37.34
C ILE A 5 35.82 -23.06 -36.09
N LYS A 6 37.12 -22.83 -35.82
CA LYS A 6 37.55 -21.96 -34.70
C LYS A 6 37.01 -20.53 -34.82
N LYS A 7 37.03 -19.94 -36.03
CA LYS A 7 36.46 -18.60 -36.28
C LYS A 7 34.94 -18.56 -36.06
N LEU A 8 34.22 -19.59 -36.52
CA LEU A 8 32.78 -19.70 -36.30
C LEU A 8 32.42 -19.86 -34.81
N LEU A 9 33.20 -20.63 -34.06
CA LEU A 9 33.01 -20.76 -32.60
C LEU A 9 33.27 -19.44 -31.87
N VAL A 10 34.30 -18.67 -32.25
CA VAL A 10 34.57 -17.37 -31.65
C VAL A 10 33.44 -16.37 -31.93
N ILE A 11 32.88 -16.37 -33.15
CA ILE A 11 31.75 -15.51 -33.52
C ILE A 11 30.48 -15.92 -32.74
N ALA A 12 30.22 -17.23 -32.59
CA ALA A 12 29.08 -17.73 -31.83
C ALA A 12 29.17 -17.34 -30.33
N VAL A 13 30.38 -17.40 -29.76
CA VAL A 13 30.63 -16.98 -28.38
C VAL A 13 30.44 -15.46 -28.23
N LEU A 14 30.98 -14.64 -29.16
CA LEU A 14 30.78 -13.19 -29.13
C LEU A 14 29.31 -12.79 -29.30
N ALA A 15 28.55 -13.48 -30.16
CA ALA A 15 27.11 -13.25 -30.32
C ALA A 15 26.29 -13.66 -29.08
N ALA A 16 26.77 -14.64 -28.30
CA ALA A 16 26.15 -15.02 -27.02
C ALA A 16 26.41 -14.00 -25.90
N PHE A 17 27.41 -13.12 -26.04
CA PHE A 17 27.66 -12.05 -25.07
C PHE A 17 26.83 -10.79 -25.34
N THR A 18 26.43 -10.51 -26.59
CA THR A 18 25.64 -9.30 -26.92
C THR A 18 24.17 -9.36 -26.50
N VAL A 19 23.66 -10.51 -26.06
CA VAL A 19 22.29 -10.64 -25.51
C VAL A 19 22.17 -10.17 -24.05
N ASN A 20 23.28 -9.81 -23.38
CA ASN A 20 23.27 -9.39 -21.97
C ASN A 20 23.21 -7.86 -21.77
N GLU A 21 23.02 -7.08 -22.83
CA GLU A 21 22.93 -5.60 -22.76
C GLU A 21 21.52 -5.09 -22.39
N SER A 22 20.55 -5.96 -22.09
CA SER A 22 19.15 -5.58 -21.84
C SER A 22 18.71 -5.71 -20.39
N MET A 23 19.57 -5.36 -19.42
CA MET A 23 19.18 -5.21 -18.00
C MET A 23 19.61 -3.89 -17.35
N ALA A 24 20.05 -2.91 -18.13
CA ALA A 24 20.11 -1.52 -17.67
C ALA A 24 18.69 -0.93 -17.65
N GLN A 25 17.85 -1.44 -16.76
CA GLN A 25 16.48 -0.95 -16.57
C GLN A 25 16.57 0.50 -16.07
N SER A 26 16.17 1.46 -16.91
CA SER A 26 16.09 2.88 -16.56
C SER A 26 15.47 3.03 -15.16
N GLY A 27 16.03 3.89 -14.30
CA GLY A 27 15.53 4.09 -12.94
C GLY A 27 14.02 4.37 -12.89
N VAL A 28 13.48 4.96 -13.95
CA VAL A 28 12.02 5.18 -14.15
C VAL A 28 11.25 3.86 -14.23
N THR A 29 11.76 2.84 -14.90
CA THR A 29 11.10 1.53 -15.00
C THR A 29 11.10 0.80 -13.64
N GLY A 30 12.17 0.93 -12.85
CA GLY A 30 12.22 0.42 -11.47
C GLY A 30 11.21 1.12 -10.55
N ILE A 31 11.10 2.46 -10.65
CA ILE A 31 10.11 3.25 -9.91
C ILE A 31 8.68 2.85 -10.30
N ASN A 32 8.41 2.67 -11.59
CA ASN A 32 7.08 2.24 -12.07
C ASN A 32 6.72 0.84 -11.58
N ALA A 33 7.68 -0.10 -11.56
CA ALA A 33 7.47 -1.43 -11.00
C ALA A 33 7.16 -1.37 -9.50
N ALA A 34 7.92 -0.58 -8.72
CA ALA A 34 7.66 -0.39 -7.29
C ALA A 34 6.27 0.23 -7.03
N ASN A 35 5.87 1.25 -7.80
CA ASN A 35 4.55 1.86 -7.70
C ASN A 35 3.42 0.87 -8.00
N SER A 36 3.57 0.02 -9.03
CA SER A 36 2.60 -1.04 -9.33
C SER A 36 2.46 -2.02 -8.18
N THR A 37 3.57 -2.43 -7.57
CA THR A 37 3.57 -3.32 -6.41
C THR A 37 2.89 -2.67 -5.21
N LEU A 38 3.20 -1.41 -4.89
CA LEU A 38 2.53 -0.68 -3.80
C LEU A 38 1.02 -0.61 -3.98
N ARG A 39 0.54 -0.39 -5.21
CA ARG A 39 -0.90 -0.34 -5.53
C ARG A 39 -1.63 -1.64 -5.19
N THR A 40 -0.99 -2.80 -5.34
CA THR A 40 -1.60 -4.09 -4.98
C THR A 40 -1.87 -4.24 -3.47
N TYR A 41 -1.16 -3.49 -2.64
CA TYR A 41 -1.35 -3.51 -1.18
C TYR A 41 -2.40 -2.50 -0.68
N ILE A 42 -2.84 -1.56 -1.51
CA ILE A 42 -3.73 -0.47 -1.06
C ILE A 42 -5.09 -0.99 -0.63
N ASP A 43 -5.71 -1.88 -1.42
CA ASP A 43 -6.99 -2.48 -1.06
C ASP A 43 -6.94 -3.27 0.26
N PRO A 44 -6.03 -4.26 0.45
CA PRO A 44 -6.00 -5.01 1.70
C PRO A 44 -5.62 -4.14 2.90
N VAL A 45 -4.75 -3.14 2.74
CA VAL A 45 -4.40 -2.21 3.83
C VAL A 45 -5.58 -1.30 4.17
N SER A 46 -6.33 -0.84 3.17
CA SER A 46 -7.54 -0.05 3.37
C SER A 46 -8.61 -0.84 4.14
N ASP A 47 -8.84 -2.10 3.77
CA ASP A 47 -9.82 -2.96 4.44
C ASP A 47 -9.40 -3.27 5.88
N LEU A 48 -8.10 -3.51 6.11
CA LEU A 48 -7.54 -3.68 7.44
C LEU A 48 -7.71 -2.41 8.29
N THR A 49 -7.50 -1.24 7.70
CA THR A 49 -7.67 0.06 8.38
C THR A 49 -9.13 0.26 8.79
N LEU A 50 -10.08 -0.08 7.91
CA LEU A 50 -11.50 -0.04 8.21
C LEU A 50 -11.87 -1.01 9.35
N ALA A 51 -11.34 -2.23 9.32
CA ALA A 51 -11.58 -3.22 10.37
C ALA A 51 -11.05 -2.74 11.74
N ILE A 52 -9.83 -2.20 11.80
CA ILE A 52 -9.26 -1.63 13.03
C ILE A 52 -10.09 -0.43 13.49
N GLY A 53 -10.47 0.46 12.56
CA GLY A 53 -11.32 1.61 12.85
C GLY A 53 -12.66 1.21 13.47
N ALA A 54 -13.29 0.14 12.99
CA ALA A 54 -14.52 -0.40 13.56
C ALA A 54 -14.32 -0.90 15.00
N VAL A 55 -13.25 -1.65 15.26
CA VAL A 55 -12.94 -2.14 16.62
C VAL A 55 -12.71 -0.99 17.59
N VAL A 56 -11.87 -0.02 17.21
CA VAL A 56 -11.58 1.16 18.05
C VAL A 56 -12.82 2.02 18.26
N GLY A 57 -13.66 2.18 17.22
CA GLY A 57 -14.93 2.89 17.31
C GLY A 57 -15.90 2.28 18.33
N ILE A 58 -16.01 0.95 18.35
CA ILE A 58 -16.82 0.21 19.33
C ILE A 58 -16.28 0.43 20.75
N ILE A 59 -14.97 0.29 20.95
CA ILE A 59 -14.34 0.49 22.27
C ILE A 59 -14.59 1.93 22.77
N GLY A 60 -14.40 2.93 21.91
CA GLY A 60 -14.69 4.32 22.25
C GLY A 60 -16.16 4.54 22.63
N GLY A 61 -17.09 3.91 21.91
CA GLY A 61 -18.52 4.00 22.19
C GLY A 61 -18.89 3.41 23.55
N ILE A 62 -18.26 2.29 23.92
CA ILE A 62 -18.42 1.68 25.26
C ILE A 62 -17.95 2.65 26.35
N ILE A 63 -16.80 3.30 26.16
CA ILE A 63 -16.26 4.28 27.13
C ILE A 63 -17.21 5.47 27.25
N VAL A 64 -17.67 6.03 26.14
CA VAL A 64 -18.64 7.13 26.13
C VAL A 64 -19.92 6.74 26.87
N PHE A 65 -20.46 5.54 26.61
CA PHE A 65 -21.62 5.03 27.32
C PHE A 65 -21.40 4.92 28.82
N MET A 66 -20.23 4.42 29.26
CA MET A 66 -19.89 4.37 30.68
C MET A 66 -19.86 5.77 31.31
N LYS A 67 -19.23 6.75 30.65
CA LYS A 67 -19.16 8.14 31.11
C LYS A 67 -20.53 8.80 31.19
N TRP A 68 -21.42 8.47 30.25
CA TRP A 68 -22.80 8.94 30.25
C TRP A 68 -23.55 8.43 31.48
N ASN A 69 -23.44 7.14 31.79
CA ASN A 69 -24.11 6.53 32.94
C ASN A 69 -23.52 6.99 34.29
N SER A 70 -22.26 7.40 34.33
CA SER A 70 -21.64 7.96 35.55
C SER A 70 -22.00 9.43 35.81
N GLY A 71 -22.75 10.08 34.92
CA GLY A 71 -23.12 11.49 35.06
C GLY A 71 -21.95 12.46 34.85
N ASP A 72 -21.02 12.13 33.96
CA ASP A 72 -19.90 13.02 33.61
C ASP A 72 -20.42 14.34 33.03
N LYS A 73 -19.93 15.47 33.55
CA LYS A 73 -20.32 16.82 33.11
C LYS A 73 -19.87 17.13 31.69
N GLU A 74 -18.83 16.46 31.19
CA GLU A 74 -18.29 16.68 29.84
C GLU A 74 -18.80 15.67 28.80
N ILE A 75 -19.82 14.86 29.12
CA ILE A 75 -20.28 13.79 28.24
C ILE A 75 -20.64 14.27 26.82
N SER A 76 -21.29 15.43 26.69
CA SER A 76 -21.65 15.98 25.38
C SER A 76 -20.42 16.25 24.50
N LYS A 77 -19.31 16.70 25.10
CA LYS A 77 -18.05 16.94 24.39
C LYS A 77 -17.45 15.61 23.93
N ASP A 78 -17.47 14.60 24.79
CA ASP A 78 -16.90 13.29 24.48
C ASP A 78 -17.69 12.55 23.40
N VAL A 79 -19.02 12.63 23.45
CA VAL A 79 -19.90 12.07 22.41
C VAL A 79 -19.63 12.72 21.06
N MET A 80 -19.52 14.05 21.02
CA MET A 80 -19.20 14.77 19.78
C MET A 80 -17.80 14.42 19.26
N SER A 81 -16.80 14.37 20.15
CA SER A 81 -15.42 14.02 19.80
C SER A 81 -15.30 12.59 19.25
N TRP A 82 -15.96 11.63 19.93
CA TRP A 82 -16.03 10.25 19.48
C TRP A 82 -16.77 10.12 18.13
N GLY A 83 -17.93 10.76 18.00
CA GLY A 83 -18.71 10.73 16.76
C GLY A 83 -17.94 11.29 15.56
N GLY A 84 -17.27 12.42 15.73
CA GLY A 84 -16.41 13.00 14.69
C GLY A 84 -15.23 12.09 14.33
N SER A 85 -14.60 11.49 15.34
CA SER A 85 -13.49 10.53 15.14
C SER A 85 -13.94 9.27 14.40
N CYS A 86 -15.13 8.74 14.70
CA CYS A 86 -15.69 7.58 13.99
C CYS A 86 -15.94 7.88 12.51
N ILE A 87 -16.51 9.05 12.19
CA ILE A 87 -16.72 9.47 10.80
C ILE A 87 -15.37 9.57 10.07
N PHE A 88 -14.37 10.17 10.71
CA PHE A 88 -13.03 10.26 10.14
C PHE A 88 -12.45 8.86 9.86
N LEU A 89 -12.53 7.92 10.80
CA LEU A 89 -12.02 6.56 10.62
C LEU A 89 -12.70 5.80 9.47
N LEU A 90 -14.00 6.01 9.25
CA LEU A 90 -14.70 5.43 8.10
C LEU A 90 -14.18 6.01 6.77
N LEU A 91 -13.93 7.32 6.74
CA LEU A 91 -13.47 8.03 5.53
C LEU A 91 -11.99 7.79 5.19
N VAL A 92 -11.15 7.40 6.16
CA VAL A 92 -9.72 7.14 5.95
C VAL A 92 -9.49 6.11 4.83
N SER A 93 -10.29 5.04 4.79
CA SER A 93 -10.22 4.02 3.74
C SER A 93 -10.39 4.61 2.33
N VAL A 94 -11.40 5.47 2.17
CA VAL A 94 -11.71 6.17 0.91
C VAL A 94 -10.60 7.14 0.52
N ILE A 95 -10.05 7.89 1.49
CA ILE A 95 -8.96 8.84 1.26
C ILE A 95 -7.69 8.12 0.79
N ILE A 96 -7.33 7.00 1.44
CA ILE A 96 -6.17 6.20 1.06
C ILE A 96 -6.33 5.72 -0.39
N LYS A 97 -7.49 5.13 -0.73
CA LYS A 97 -7.76 4.67 -2.10
C LYS A 97 -7.71 5.82 -3.12
N SER A 98 -8.28 6.98 -2.77
CA SER A 98 -8.28 8.19 -3.61
C SER A 98 -6.88 8.71 -3.95
N PHE A 99 -5.91 8.65 -3.03
CA PHE A 99 -4.52 9.05 -3.32
C PHE A 99 -3.86 8.18 -4.39
N PHE A 100 -4.26 6.92 -4.50
CA PHE A 100 -3.76 6.01 -5.52
C PHE A 100 -4.67 5.95 -6.75
N GLY A 101 -5.83 6.61 -6.74
CA GLY A 101 -6.78 6.57 -7.86
C GLY A 101 -7.35 5.17 -8.08
N VAL A 102 -7.55 4.43 -6.98
CA VAL A 102 -8.26 3.14 -6.92
C VAL A 102 -9.57 3.28 -6.17
#